data_AF-A0A9Q1CQ72-F1
#
_entry.id   AF-A0A9Q1CQ72-F1
#
_cell.length_a   1.000
_cell.length_b   1.000
_cell.length_c   1.000
_cell.angle_alpha   90.00
_cell.angle_beta   90.00
_cell.angle_gamma   90.00
#
_symmetry.space_group_name_H-M   'P 1'
#
loop_
_entity.id
_entity.type
_entity.pdbx_description
1 polymer ?
#
loop_
_entity_poly.entity_id
_entity_poly.type
_entity_poly.pdbx_seq_one_letter_code
_entity_poly.pdbx_strand_id
1 'polypeptide(L)'
;MDVTNFYLPHTDCSPKINGFVKSKWQELWDSFPENKLYRVKPTVGTGRHGTSSKRRDDLVLTRARIGLTYLTHAYLLHGDERPYCIPCDCAVTVSHILVDC
;
A
#
# COMPACT_ATOMS: atom_id res chain seq x y z
N MET A 1 17.44 43.21 -20.31
CA MET A 1 17.43 41.77 -19.97
C MET A 1 17.40 41.03 -21.29
N ASP A 2 18.54 40.50 -21.71
CA ASP A 2 18.65 39.81 -23.00
C ASP A 2 17.92 38.49 -22.94
N VAL A 3 16.94 38.32 -23.82
CA VAL A 3 16.21 37.06 -23.99
C VAL A 3 17.14 36.11 -24.74
N THR A 4 17.91 35.33 -23.99
CA THR A 4 18.76 34.30 -24.57
C THR A 4 17.88 33.17 -25.12
N ASN A 5 18.02 32.87 -26.41
CA ASN A 5 17.27 31.86 -27.16
C ASN A 5 17.80 30.45 -26.83
N PHE A 6 17.68 30.03 -25.57
CA PHE A 6 18.02 28.68 -25.15
C PHE A 6 16.82 27.75 -25.36
N TYR A 7 17.04 26.66 -26.09
CA TYR A 7 16.06 25.59 -26.24
C TYR A 7 15.92 24.85 -24.90
N LEU A 8 14.89 25.21 -24.13
CA LEU A 8 14.54 24.51 -22.90
C LEU A 8 13.99 23.12 -23.26
N PRO A 9 14.63 22.04 -22.80
CA PRO A 9 14.10 20.70 -22.97
C PRO A 9 12.70 20.60 -22.33
N HIS A 10 11.73 20.08 -23.07
CA HIS A 10 10.37 19.87 -22.55
C HIS A 10 10.34 19.01 -21.27
N THR A 11 11.38 18.20 -21.06
CA THR A 11 11.58 17.34 -19.88
C THR A 11 11.83 18.10 -18.58
N ASP A 12 12.25 19.36 -18.64
CA ASP A 12 12.59 20.15 -17.44
C ASP A 12 11.35 20.47 -16.59
N CYS A 13 10.18 20.54 -17.22
CA CYS A 13 8.90 20.73 -16.54
C CYS A 13 8.34 19.42 -15.96
N SER A 14 8.75 18.26 -16.48
CA SER A 14 8.18 16.96 -16.10
C SER A 14 8.31 16.63 -14.61
N PRO A 15 9.45 16.88 -13.91
CA PRO A 15 9.55 16.62 -12.48
C PRO A 15 8.54 17.41 -11.64
N LYS A 16 8.29 18.68 -11.98
CA LYS A 16 7.32 19.52 -11.27
C LYS A 16 5.90 19.03 -11.47
N ILE A 17 5.56 18.69 -12.72
CA ILE A 17 4.23 18.15 -13.06
C ILE A 17 4.02 16.81 -12.34
N ASN A 18 4.99 15.90 -12.42
CA ASN A 18 4.92 14.60 -11.75
C ASN A 18 4.82 14.75 -10.23
N GLY A 19 5.53 15.71 -9.64
CA GLY A 19 5.43 16.04 -8.22
C GLY A 19 4.03 16.49 -7.82
N PHE A 20 3.42 17.39 -8.59
CA PHE A 20 2.06 17.87 -8.37
C PHE A 20 1.01 16.77 -8.53
N VAL A 21 1.10 15.96 -9.60
CA VAL A 21 0.19 14.83 -9.81
C VAL A 21 0.30 13.83 -8.66
N LYS A 22 1.53 13.53 -8.23
CA LYS A 22 1.77 12.63 -7.09
C LYS A 22 1.21 13.20 -5.79
N SER A 23 1.34 14.50 -5.54
CA SER A 23 0.77 15.12 -4.33
C SER A 23 -0.75 15.05 -4.33
N LYS A 24 -1.41 15.34 -5.46
CA LYS A 24 -2.86 15.19 -5.59
C LYS A 24 -3.32 13.76 -5.42
N TRP A 25 -2.56 12.80 -5.94
CA TRP A 25 -2.88 11.40 -5.71
C TRP A 25 -2.70 11.00 -4.24
N GLN A 26 -1.68 11.52 -3.55
CA GLN A 26 -1.49 11.30 -2.11
C GLN A 26 -2.63 11.90 -1.29
N GLU A 27 -3.04 13.15 -1.57
CA GLU A 27 -4.20 13.80 -0.91
C GLU A 27 -5.47 12.94 -1.04
N LEU A 28 -5.74 12.41 -2.24
CA LEU A 28 -6.85 11.50 -2.46
C LEU A 28 -6.68 10.19 -1.70
N TRP A 29 -5.48 9.61 -1.68
CA TRP A 29 -5.21 8.37 -0.97
C TRP A 29 -5.41 8.50 0.54
N ASP A 30 -4.99 9.63 1.12
CA ASP A 30 -5.12 9.95 2.55
C ASP A 30 -6.59 10.14 2.98
N SER A 31 -7.49 10.46 2.03
CA SER A 31 -8.93 10.56 2.30
C SER A 31 -9.64 9.22 2.53
N PHE A 32 -8.95 8.08 2.32
CA PHE A 32 -9.51 6.73 2.52
C PHE A 32 -8.75 5.94 3.60
N PRO A 33 -8.74 6.40 4.87
CA PRO A 33 -7.98 5.75 5.95
C PRO A 33 -8.46 4.32 6.27
N GLU A 34 -9.74 4.03 6.01
CA GLU A 34 -10.33 2.69 6.24
C GLU A 34 -9.97 1.66 5.16
N ASN A 35 -9.26 2.06 4.10
CA ASN A 35 -8.80 1.13 3.10
C ASN A 35 -7.75 0.16 3.68
N LYS A 36 -7.99 -1.14 3.57
CA LYS A 36 -7.06 -2.20 4.02
C LYS A 36 -5.65 -2.01 3.47
N LEU A 37 -5.54 -1.57 2.21
CA LEU A 37 -4.25 -1.33 1.57
C LEU A 37 -3.56 -0.05 2.08
N TYR A 38 -4.33 0.97 2.49
CA TYR A 38 -3.78 2.21 3.06
C TYR A 38 -2.99 1.93 4.33
N ARG A 39 -3.50 1.06 5.21
CA ARG A 39 -2.80 0.62 6.42
C ARG A 39 -1.43 -0.02 6.15
N VAL A 40 -1.30 -0.73 5.03
CA VAL A 40 -0.04 -1.36 4.61
C VAL A 40 0.88 -0.38 3.89
N LYS A 41 0.31 0.48 3.05
CA LYS A 41 1.02 1.38 2.15
C LYS A 41 0.35 2.77 2.18
N PRO A 42 0.69 3.60 3.18
CA PRO A 42 0.12 4.94 3.30
C PRO A 42 0.70 5.89 2.25
N THR A 43 1.89 5.64 1.71
CA THR A 43 2.52 6.53 0.72
C THR A 43 2.39 6.00 -0.71
N VAL A 44 1.90 6.83 -1.60
CA VAL A 44 1.77 6.58 -3.04
C VAL A 44 3.16 6.56 -3.71
N GLY A 45 3.36 5.61 -4.63
CA GLY A 45 4.61 5.42 -5.37
C GLY A 45 5.35 4.12 -5.00
N THR A 46 6.64 4.03 -5.32
CA THR A 46 7.50 2.91 -4.92
C THR A 46 7.57 2.85 -3.40
N GLY A 47 7.07 1.76 -2.83
CA GLY A 47 7.02 1.58 -1.37
C GLY A 47 8.41 1.29 -0.81
N ARG A 48 8.57 1.49 0.51
CA ARG A 48 9.82 1.18 1.25
C ARG A 48 10.10 -0.31 1.39
N HIS A 49 9.28 -1.16 0.77
CA HIS A 49 9.42 -2.59 0.89
C HIS A 49 10.47 -3.06 -0.11
N GLY A 50 11.65 -3.40 0.42
CA GLY A 50 12.70 -4.03 -0.36
C GLY A 50 12.16 -5.25 -1.07
N THR A 51 12.39 -5.32 -2.37
CA THR A 51 12.18 -6.52 -3.18
C THR A 51 13.20 -7.57 -2.72
N SER A 52 12.73 -8.73 -2.29
CA SER A 52 13.61 -9.88 -2.11
C SER A 52 14.26 -10.24 -3.45
N SER A 53 15.44 -10.86 -3.42
CA SER A 53 16.05 -11.42 -4.65
C SER A 53 15.17 -12.50 -5.29
N LYS A 54 14.22 -13.06 -4.54
CA LYS A 54 13.30 -14.10 -4.99
C LYS A 54 11.86 -13.58 -5.03
N ARG A 55 11.27 -13.60 -6.23
CA ARG A 55 9.84 -13.27 -6.48
C ARG A 55 8.88 -14.00 -5.54
N ARG A 56 9.19 -15.23 -5.13
CA ARG A 56 8.33 -16.02 -4.24
C ARG A 56 8.14 -15.34 -2.89
N ASP A 57 9.19 -14.76 -2.33
CA ASP A 57 9.15 -14.15 -1.00
C ASP A 57 8.33 -12.86 -1.04
N ASP A 58 8.49 -12.06 -2.11
CA ASP A 58 7.70 -10.85 -2.33
C ASP A 58 6.20 -11.16 -2.40
N LEU A 59 5.82 -12.25 -3.07
CA LEU A 59 4.43 -12.68 -3.16
C LEU A 59 3.88 -13.09 -1.79
N VAL A 60 4.65 -13.87 -1.02
CA VAL A 60 4.25 -14.29 0.33
C VAL A 60 4.07 -13.07 1.24
N LEU A 61 5.05 -12.16 1.26
CA LEU A 61 4.99 -10.94 2.06
C LEU A 61 3.84 -10.03 1.65
N THR A 62 3.60 -9.88 0.35
CA THR A 62 2.50 -9.05 -0.16
C THR A 62 1.14 -9.60 0.27
N ARG A 63 0.93 -10.92 0.13
CA ARG A 63 -0.30 -11.58 0.58
C ARG A 63 -0.50 -11.46 2.08
N ALA A 64 0.56 -11.69 2.86
CA ALA A 64 0.51 -11.56 4.31
C ALA A 64 0.14 -10.13 4.74
N ARG A 65 0.80 -9.10 4.18
CA ARG A 65 0.52 -7.71 4.51
C ARG A 65 -0.92 -7.29 4.22
N ILE A 66 -1.49 -7.72 3.09
CA ILE A 66 -2.89 -7.39 2.73
C ILE A 66 -3.90 -8.25 3.51
N GLY A 67 -3.46 -9.31 4.20
CA GLY A 67 -4.34 -10.24 4.91
C GLY A 67 -5.00 -11.28 3.99
N LEU A 68 -4.40 -11.57 2.84
CA LEU A 68 -4.84 -12.60 1.88
C LEU A 68 -4.25 -13.98 2.25
N THR A 69 -4.35 -14.35 3.53
CA THR A 69 -3.97 -15.67 4.02
C THR A 69 -5.22 -16.53 4.14
N TYR A 70 -5.04 -17.86 4.15
CA TYR A 70 -6.16 -18.78 4.34
C TYR A 70 -6.93 -18.45 5.63
N LEU A 71 -6.21 -18.33 6.75
CA LEU A 71 -6.80 -18.07 8.07
C LEU A 71 -7.68 -16.81 8.10
N THR A 72 -7.26 -15.73 7.44
CA THR A 72 -7.95 -14.42 7.51
C THR A 72 -8.92 -14.17 6.37
N HIS A 73 -8.96 -15.03 5.34
CA HIS A 73 -9.73 -14.76 4.10
C HIS A 73 -10.57 -15.95 3.62
N ALA A 74 -10.33 -17.19 4.09
CA ALA A 74 -11.08 -18.37 3.64
C ALA A 74 -12.58 -18.24 3.94
N TYR A 75 -12.95 -17.61 5.07
CA TYR A 75 -14.34 -17.40 5.44
C TYR A 75 -15.16 -16.64 4.37
N LEU A 76 -14.54 -15.71 3.63
CA LEU A 76 -15.20 -15.00 2.53
C LEU A 76 -15.49 -15.89 1.33
N LEU A 77 -14.66 -16.91 1.10
CA LEU A 77 -14.83 -17.85 -0.01
C LEU A 77 -15.86 -18.93 0.32
N HIS A 78 -15.93 -19.32 1.60
CA HIS A 78 -16.87 -20.34 2.07
C HIS A 78 -18.22 -19.76 2.51
N GLY A 79 -18.30 -18.45 2.73
CA GLY A 79 -19.49 -17.80 3.30
C GLY A 79 -19.64 -18.04 4.80
N ASP A 80 -18.57 -18.44 5.47
CA ASP A 80 -18.53 -18.70 6.92
C ASP A 80 -18.45 -17.38 7.71
N GLU A 81 -18.61 -17.48 9.03
CA GLU A 81 -18.38 -16.36 9.92
C GLU A 81 -16.91 -15.92 9.96
N ARG A 82 -16.71 -14.63 10.19
CA ARG A 82 -15.37 -14.06 10.27
C ARG A 82 -14.61 -14.63 11.47
N PRO A 83 -13.36 -15.10 11.30
CA PRO A 83 -12.56 -15.64 12.40
C PRO A 83 -12.35 -14.60 13.50
N TYR A 84 -12.45 -15.06 14.74
CA TYR A 84 -12.44 -14.24 15.94
C TYR A 84 -11.40 -14.73 16.94
N CYS A 85 -10.66 -13.78 17.55
CA CYS A 85 -9.67 -14.06 18.57
C CYS A 85 -10.35 -14.04 19.94
N ILE A 86 -10.39 -15.18 20.62
CA ILE A 86 -11.09 -15.32 21.91
C ILE A 86 -10.42 -14.51 23.04
N PRO A 87 -9.08 -14.56 23.22
CA PRO A 87 -8.42 -13.79 24.29
C PRO A 87 -8.54 -12.27 24.12
N CYS A 88 -8.52 -11.78 22.89
CA CYS A 88 -8.46 -10.35 22.58
C CYS A 88 -9.81 -9.73 22.24
N ASP A 89 -10.86 -10.57 22.16
CA ASP A 89 -12.23 -10.17 21.81
C ASP A 89 -12.27 -9.28 20.54
N CYS A 90 -11.59 -9.71 19.48
CA CYS A 90 -11.54 -8.97 18.22
C CYS A 90 -11.42 -9.86 16.99
N ALA A 91 -11.77 -9.34 15.81
CA ALA A 91 -11.63 -10.06 14.57
C ALA A 91 -10.15 -10.35 14.23
N VAL A 92 -9.86 -11.58 13.81
CA VAL A 92 -8.49 -12.01 13.48
C VAL A 92 -7.99 -11.30 12.22
N THR A 93 -6.79 -10.74 12.29
CA THR A 93 -6.05 -10.18 11.15
C THR A 93 -4.61 -10.67 11.18
N VAL A 94 -3.88 -10.55 10.07
CA VAL A 94 -2.47 -10.97 10.02
C VAL A 94 -1.60 -10.08 10.91
N SER A 95 -1.89 -8.77 11.01
CA SER A 95 -1.17 -7.90 11.95
C SER A 95 -1.43 -8.32 13.39
N HIS A 96 -2.69 -8.64 13.72
CA HIS A 96 -3.05 -9.11 15.05
C HIS A 96 -2.24 -10.35 15.43
N ILE A 97 -2.24 -11.39 14.61
CA ILE A 97 -1.51 -12.64 14.88
C ILE A 97 0.00 -12.41 15.06
N LEU A 98 0.59 -11.51 14.27
CA LEU A 98 2.05 -11.34 14.22
C LEU A 98 2.59 -10.30 15.20
N VAL A 99 1.76 -9.34 15.64
CA VAL A 99 2.21 -8.15 16.37
C VAL A 99 1.40 -7.85 17.61
N ASP A 100 0.06 -8.01 17.56
CA ASP A 100 -0.83 -7.43 18.59
C ASP A 100 -1.46 -8.45 19.55
N CYS A 101 -1.49 -9.75 19.19
CA CYS A 101 -2.25 -10.79 19.88
C CYS A 101 -1.76 -11.07 21.31
#